data_AF-A0A9P8BET7-F1
#
_entry.id   AF-A0A9P8BET7-F1
#
_cell.length_a   1.000
_cell.length_b   1.000
_cell.length_c   1.000
_cell.angle_alpha   90.00
_cell.angle_beta   90.00
_cell.angle_gamma   90.00
#
_symmetry.space_group_name_H-M   'P 1'
#
loop_
_entity.id
_entity.type
_entity.pdbx_description
1 polymer ?
#
loop_
_entity_poly.entity_id
_entity_poly.type
_entity_poly.pdbx_seq_one_letter_code
_entity_poly.pdbx_strand_id
1 'polypeptide(L)'
;MKPAAALAPLWEINWAATYGLLHTILYIIQHPFILIHPFTIPRIFSAYVWALFGPSSDEAGYETKTKLLTPHASGIVVDLGAGYGATVFYLQRDLVT
;
A
#
# COMPACT_ATOMS: atom_id res chain seq x y z
N MET A 1 -21.82 -9.41 -10.92
CA MET A 1 -20.69 -8.49 -11.20
C MET A 1 -20.84 -7.94 -12.61
N LYS A 2 -20.58 -6.65 -12.83
CA LYS A 2 -20.54 -6.08 -14.19
C LYS A 2 -19.26 -6.60 -14.89
N PRO A 3 -19.28 -6.99 -16.18
CA PRO A 3 -18.11 -7.54 -16.87
C PRO A 3 -16.89 -6.59 -16.87
N ALA A 4 -17.12 -5.28 -16.88
CA ALA A 4 -16.06 -4.28 -16.75
C ALA A 4 -15.26 -4.41 -15.44
N ALA A 5 -15.88 -4.85 -14.34
CA ALA A 5 -15.19 -5.03 -13.07
C ALA A 5 -14.21 -6.22 -13.10
N ALA A 6 -14.40 -7.19 -13.99
CA ALA A 6 -13.49 -8.33 -14.12
C ALA A 6 -12.18 -7.95 -14.83
N LEU A 7 -12.18 -6.88 -15.62
CA LEU A 7 -11.00 -6.39 -16.34
C LEU A 7 -10.28 -5.25 -15.61
N ALA A 8 -10.88 -4.69 -14.55
CA ALA A 8 -10.28 -3.64 -13.73
C ALA A 8 -8.85 -3.99 -13.26
N PRO A 9 -8.54 -5.24 -12.83
CA PRO A 9 -7.17 -5.58 -12.41
C PRO A 9 -6.11 -5.40 -13.51
N LEU A 10 -6.46 -5.62 -14.79
CA LEU A 10 -5.51 -5.44 -15.88
C LEU A 10 -5.15 -3.96 -16.07
N TRP A 11 -6.15 -3.08 -15.90
CA TRP A 11 -5.95 -1.65 -15.95
C TRP A 11 -5.12 -1.15 -14.78
N GLU A 12 -5.44 -1.61 -13.57
CA GLU A 12 -4.71 -1.27 -12.33
C GLU A 12 -3.26 -1.72 -12.39
N ILE A 13 -2.99 -2.95 -12.85
CA ILE A 13 -1.63 -3.47 -13.05
C ILE A 13 -0.86 -2.61 -14.05
N ASN A 14 -1.49 -2.23 -15.18
CA ASN A 14 -0.84 -1.39 -16.17
C ASN A 14 -0.48 0.01 -15.61
N TRP A 15 -1.39 0.60 -14.84
CA TRP A 15 -1.14 1.89 -14.18
C TRP A 15 -0.06 1.78 -13.10
N ALA A 16 -0.11 0.75 -12.26
CA ALA A 16 0.91 0.49 -11.24
C ALA A 16 2.29 0.28 -11.87
N ALA A 17 2.37 -0.52 -12.93
CA ALA A 17 3.60 -0.74 -13.66
C ALA A 17 4.13 0.57 -14.27
N THR A 18 3.29 1.30 -15.00
CA THR A 18 3.70 2.54 -15.68
C THR A 18 4.16 3.60 -14.68
N TYR A 19 3.35 3.87 -13.66
CA TYR A 19 3.66 4.88 -12.64
C TYR A 19 4.88 4.48 -11.82
N GLY A 20 4.91 3.24 -11.32
CA GLY A 20 6.02 2.73 -10.53
C GLY A 20 7.34 2.72 -11.32
N LEU A 21 7.34 2.28 -12.58
CA LEU A 21 8.54 2.23 -13.42
C LEU A 21 9.04 3.65 -13.74
N LEU A 22 8.17 4.56 -14.13
CA LEU A 22 8.54 5.94 -14.45
C LEU A 22 9.29 6.58 -13.29
N HIS A 23 8.71 6.53 -12.09
CA HIS A 23 9.31 7.16 -10.91
C HIS A 23 10.55 6.43 -10.41
N THR A 24 10.62 5.10 -10.56
CA THR A 24 11.83 4.33 -10.25
C THR A 24 12.97 4.68 -11.19
N ILE A 25 12.71 4.83 -12.49
CA ILE A 25 13.72 5.26 -13.48
C ILE A 25 14.23 6.67 -13.13
N LEU A 26 13.32 7.62 -12.86
CA LEU A 26 13.69 8.97 -12.46
C LEU A 26 14.57 8.97 -11.20
N TYR A 27 14.23 8.14 -10.22
CA TYR A 27 15.03 7.98 -9.00
C TYR A 27 16.41 7.37 -9.29
N ILE A 28 16.52 6.38 -10.17
CA ILE A 28 17.81 5.80 -10.59
C ILE A 28 18.69 6.87 -11.26
N ILE A 29 18.12 7.71 -12.13
CA ILE A 29 18.85 8.80 -12.79
C ILE A 29 19.41 9.79 -11.76
N GLN A 30 18.66 10.10 -10.72
CA GLN A 30 19.09 11.00 -9.64
C GLN A 30 20.10 10.32 -8.68
N HIS A 31 20.04 9.00 -8.55
CA HIS A 31 20.79 8.23 -7.55
C HIS A 31 21.39 6.94 -8.16
N PRO A 32 22.38 7.03 -9.07
CA PRO A 32 22.84 5.88 -9.85
C PRO A 32 23.44 4.74 -9.00
N PHE A 33 23.98 5.04 -7.81
CA PHE A 33 24.53 4.05 -6.89
C PHE A 33 23.48 3.14 -6.23
N ILE A 34 22.18 3.31 -6.47
CA ILE A 34 21.20 2.31 -6.02
C ILE A 34 21.27 1.00 -6.81
N LEU A 35 21.85 1.03 -8.01
CA LEU A 35 21.98 -0.17 -8.86
C LEU A 35 22.88 -1.24 -8.23
N ILE A 36 23.80 -0.86 -7.34
CA ILE A 36 24.62 -1.80 -6.57
C ILE A 36 23.88 -2.38 -5.35
N HIS A 37 22.67 -1.91 -5.06
CA HIS A 37 21.82 -2.37 -3.96
C HIS A 37 20.53 -3.02 -4.51
N PRO A 38 20.57 -4.31 -4.90
CA PRO A 38 19.48 -4.94 -5.68
C PRO A 38 18.13 -4.94 -4.97
N PHE A 39 18.10 -4.95 -3.63
CA PHE A 39 16.85 -4.88 -2.85
C PHE A 39 16.25 -3.48 -2.76
N THR A 40 17.00 -2.44 -3.13
CA THR A 40 16.53 -1.05 -3.07
C THR A 40 15.59 -0.73 -4.23
N ILE A 41 15.82 -1.29 -5.43
CA ILE A 41 14.99 -1.01 -6.61
C ILE A 41 13.55 -1.52 -6.43
N PRO A 42 13.30 -2.79 -6.04
CA PRO A 42 11.93 -3.27 -5.79
C PRO A 42 11.25 -2.46 -4.70
N ARG A 43 11.98 -2.07 -3.64
CA ARG A 43 11.44 -1.25 -2.55
C ARG A 43 10.97 0.12 -3.03
N ILE A 44 11.76 0.79 -3.87
CA ILE A 44 11.40 2.11 -4.45
C ILE A 44 10.20 1.97 -5.37
N PHE A 45 10.20 0.96 -6.25
CA PHE A 45 9.07 0.69 -7.13
C PHE A 45 7.78 0.49 -6.31
N SER A 46 7.82 -0.39 -5.31
CA SER A 46 6.68 -0.65 -4.44
C SER A 46 6.23 0.60 -3.69
N ALA A 47 7.17 1.43 -3.21
CA ALA A 47 6.83 2.68 -2.54
C ALA A 47 6.05 3.64 -3.46
N TYR A 48 6.46 3.81 -4.73
CA TYR A 48 5.72 4.66 -5.67
C TYR A 48 4.36 4.09 -6.04
N VAL A 49 4.25 2.76 -6.22
CA VAL A 49 2.95 2.11 -6.46
C VAL A 49 2.02 2.36 -5.27
N TRP A 50 2.47 2.10 -4.04
CA TRP A 50 1.61 2.24 -2.87
C TRP A 50 1.33 3.70 -2.49
N ALA A 51 2.20 4.65 -2.83
CA ALA A 51 1.90 6.07 -2.69
C ALA A 51 0.71 6.50 -3.57
N LEU A 52 0.54 5.89 -4.75
CA LEU A 52 -0.57 6.17 -5.66
C LEU A 52 -1.85 5.41 -5.28
N PHE A 53 -1.74 4.10 -5.03
CA PHE A 53 -2.91 3.22 -4.85
C PHE A 53 -3.32 3.02 -3.38
N GLY A 54 -2.42 3.28 -2.44
CA GLY A 54 -2.65 3.04 -1.01
C GLY A 54 -3.89 3.76 -0.45
N PRO A 55 -4.05 5.08 -0.68
CA PRO A 55 -5.18 5.84 -0.12
C PRO A 55 -6.55 5.29 -0.55
N SER A 56 -6.79 5.12 -1.85
CA SER A 56 -8.08 4.61 -2.35
C SER A 56 -8.35 3.16 -1.94
N SER A 57 -7.31 2.33 -1.83
CA SER A 57 -7.43 0.96 -1.33
C SER A 57 -7.81 0.93 0.16
N ASP A 58 -7.30 1.88 0.96
CA ASP A 58 -7.66 2.00 2.37
C ASP A 58 -9.11 2.44 2.56
N GLU A 59 -9.56 3.47 1.83
CA GLU A 59 -10.93 3.98 1.87
C GLU A 59 -11.96 2.89 1.53
N ALA A 60 -11.69 2.08 0.50
CA ALA A 60 -12.55 0.95 0.13
C ALA A 60 -12.63 -0.12 1.25
N GLY A 61 -11.61 -0.20 2.10
CA GLY A 61 -11.54 -1.11 3.23
C GLY A 61 -12.14 -0.57 4.53
N TYR A 62 -12.57 0.69 4.58
CA TYR A 62 -12.99 1.39 5.81
C TYR A 62 -14.00 0.59 6.64
N GLU A 63 -15.11 0.19 6.03
CA GLU A 63 -16.21 -0.49 6.73
C GLU A 63 -15.75 -1.85 7.29
N THR A 64 -15.03 -2.62 6.48
CA THR A 64 -14.50 -3.93 6.85
C THR A 64 -13.50 -3.80 8.00
N LYS A 65 -12.55 -2.86 7.90
CA LYS A 65 -11.55 -2.60 8.95
C LYS A 65 -12.21 -2.18 10.25
N THR A 66 -13.16 -1.26 10.18
CA THR A 66 -13.90 -0.79 11.37
C THR A 66 -14.62 -1.94 12.06
N LYS A 67 -15.32 -2.79 11.31
CA LYS A 67 -16.05 -3.94 11.87
C LYS A 67 -15.13 -5.00 12.47
N LEU A 68 -13.96 -5.25 11.89
CA LEU A 68 -13.04 -6.28 12.35
C LEU A 68 -12.12 -5.81 13.48
N LEU A 69 -11.70 -4.56 13.46
CA LEU A 69 -10.69 -4.05 14.40
C LEU A 69 -11.33 -3.49 15.67
N THR A 70 -12.34 -2.62 15.54
CA THR A 70 -12.93 -1.90 16.68
C THR A 70 -13.38 -2.81 17.84
N PRO A 71 -14.08 -3.94 17.60
CA PRO A 71 -14.54 -4.79 18.72
C PRO A 71 -13.51 -5.84 19.17
N HIS A 72 -12.38 -6.01 18.47
CA HIS A 72 -11.49 -7.15 18.67
C HIS A 72 -10.02 -6.78 18.95
N ALA A 73 -9.59 -5.56 18.61
CA ALA A 73 -8.23 -5.10 18.86
C ALA A 73 -8.11 -4.46 20.24
N SER A 74 -7.45 -5.16 21.17
CA SER A 74 -7.10 -4.65 22.51
C SER A 74 -5.82 -5.30 23.04
N GLY A 75 -5.15 -4.64 23.97
CA GLY A 75 -3.84 -5.07 24.49
C GLY A 75 -2.71 -4.78 23.50
N ILE A 76 -1.75 -5.71 23.40
CA ILE A 76 -0.63 -5.57 22.47
C ILE A 76 -1.06 -6.06 21.09
N VAL A 77 -1.07 -5.17 20.10
CA VAL A 77 -1.53 -5.49 18.73
C VAL A 77 -0.36 -5.42 17.75
N VAL A 78 -0.14 -6.51 17.01
CA VAL A 78 0.89 -6.57 15.96
C VAL A 78 0.23 -6.49 14.59
N ASP A 79 0.48 -5.39 13.86
CA ASP A 79 0.02 -5.21 12.48
C ASP A 79 1.04 -5.78 11.49
N LEU A 80 0.76 -7.00 11.00
CA LEU A 80 1.60 -7.66 10.00
C LEU A 80 1.28 -7.13 8.60
N GLY A 81 2.26 -6.49 7.98
CA GLY A 81 2.08 -5.89 6.65
C GLY A 81 1.41 -4.53 6.70
N ALA A 82 1.60 -3.77 7.79
CA ALA A 82 1.02 -2.44 8.01
C ALA A 82 1.20 -1.44 6.85
N GLY A 83 2.21 -1.63 6.00
CA GLY A 83 2.48 -0.76 4.86
C GLY A 83 2.68 0.70 5.31
N TYR A 84 1.81 1.60 4.86
CA TYR A 84 1.79 3.02 5.25
C TYR A 84 1.15 3.29 6.62
N GLY A 85 0.81 2.23 7.37
CA GLY A 85 0.26 2.32 8.72
C GLY A 85 -1.22 2.69 8.76
N ALA A 86 -1.97 2.51 7.66
CA ALA A 86 -3.36 2.96 7.58
C ALA A 86 -4.27 2.32 8.63
N THR A 87 -3.98 1.08 9.04
CA THR A 87 -4.68 0.37 10.13
C THR A 87 -4.72 1.19 11.43
N VAL A 88 -3.70 2.00 11.72
CA VAL A 88 -3.62 2.78 12.97
C VAL A 88 -4.76 3.78 13.13
N PHE A 89 -5.38 4.21 12.03
CA PHE A 89 -6.52 5.13 12.05
C PHE A 89 -7.82 4.46 12.48
N TYR A 90 -7.86 3.12 12.52
CA TYR A 90 -9.03 2.31 12.86
C TYR A 90 -8.93 1.67 14.24
N LEU A 91 -7.79 1.83 14.93
CA LEU A 91 -7.57 1.27 16.26
C LEU A 91 -8.05 2.24 17.35
N GLN A 92 -8.67 1.69 18.39
CA GLN A 92 -9.02 2.43 19.60
C GLN A 92 -7.76 2.62 20.45
N ARG A 93 -7.17 3.82 20.38
CA ARG A 93 -5.85 4.13 20.97
C ARG A 93 -5.79 3.98 22.50
N ASP A 94 -6.94 4.01 23.16
CA ASP A 94 -7.08 3.76 24.60
C ASP A 94 -7.06 2.26 24.94
N LEU A 95 -7.28 1.38 23.96
CA LEU A 95 -7.33 -0.07 24.16
C LEU A 95 -6.10 -0.80 23.62
N VAL A 96 -5.32 -0.18 22.73
CA VAL A 96 -4.17 -0.83 22.06
C VAL A 96 -2.84 -0.22 22.45
N THR A 97 -1.80 -1.03 22.47
CA THR A 97 -0.39 -0.63 22.59
C THR A 97 0.44 -1.30 21.51
#